data_AF-A0A7D9EIM4-F1
#
_entry.id   AF-A0A7D9EIM4-F1
#
_cell.length_a   1.000
_cell.length_b   1.000
_cell.length_c   1.000
_cell.angle_alpha   90.00
_cell.angle_beta   90.00
_cell.angle_gamma   90.00
#
_symmetry.space_group_name_H-M   'P 1'
#
loop_
_entity.id
_entity.type
_entity.pdbx_description
1 polymer ?
#
loop_
_entity_poly.entity_id
_entity_poly.type
_entity_poly.pdbx_seq_one_letter_code
_entity_poly.pdbx_strand_id
1 'polypeptide(L)'
;MKLYKNKSHMTFDETGVEPDQVFELVQDMNGTVEYTTKVPRFSSVQCLSIYFPSNFGAETTKVTYIGLKGEFQEARRHEVTICNYEARANPADHKTSFLDTVNHAVS
;
A
#
# COMPACT_ATOMS: atom_id res chain seq x y z
N MET A 1 -4.21 5.56 20.72
CA MET A 1 -4.29 5.22 19.29
C MET A 1 -3.21 5.97 18.52
N LYS A 2 -2.51 5.30 17.61
CA LYS A 2 -1.51 5.90 16.72
C LYS A 2 -1.97 5.79 15.27
N LEU A 3 -1.84 6.88 14.50
CA LEU A 3 -2.14 6.92 13.08
C LEU A 3 -0.87 7.05 12.26
N TYR A 4 -0.82 6.32 11.15
CA TYR A 4 0.25 6.41 10.16
C TYR A 4 -0.35 6.58 8.78
N LYS A 5 0.15 7.57 8.03
CA LYS A 5 -0.29 7.83 6.66
C LYS A 5 0.70 7.26 5.66
N ASN A 6 0.18 6.81 4.52
CA ASN A 6 0.94 6.43 3.32
C ASN A 6 2.03 5.37 3.55
N LYS A 7 1.83 4.51 4.55
CA LYS A 7 2.65 3.31 4.77
C LYS A 7 1.84 2.09 4.33
N SER A 8 2.08 1.65 3.10
CA SER A 8 1.50 0.40 2.59
C SER A 8 2.07 -0.79 3.35
N HIS A 9 1.22 -1.73 3.75
CA HIS A 9 1.62 -2.99 4.40
C HIS A 9 2.31 -2.84 5.77
N MET A 10 1.91 -1.83 6.55
CA MET A 10 2.47 -1.63 7.88
C MET A 10 2.31 -2.86 8.78
N THR A 11 3.41 -3.30 9.38
CA THR A 11 3.49 -4.43 10.32
C THR A 11 3.68 -3.95 11.77
N PHE A 12 3.60 -4.87 12.73
CA PHE A 12 3.79 -4.54 14.15
C PHE A 12 5.21 -4.10 14.48
N ASP A 13 6.22 -4.60 13.76
CA ASP A 13 7.63 -4.24 13.98
C ASP A 13 7.91 -2.78 13.61
N GLU A 14 7.16 -2.24 12.66
CA GLU A 14 7.31 -0.86 12.17
C GLU A 14 6.59 0.18 13.05
N THR A 15 5.93 -0.26 14.13
CA THR A 15 5.20 0.61 15.06
C THR A 15 6.10 1.47 15.96
N GLY A 16 7.42 1.24 15.93
CA GLY A 16 8.42 2.04 16.62
C GLY A 16 8.73 3.38 15.94
N VAL A 17 8.34 3.56 14.67
CA VAL A 17 8.52 4.82 13.95
C VAL A 17 7.58 5.89 14.49
N GLU A 18 7.96 7.16 14.39
CA GLU A 18 7.10 8.27 14.79
C GLU A 18 5.75 8.23 14.04
N PRO A 19 4.62 8.21 14.76
CA PRO A 19 3.28 8.29 14.16
C PRO A 19 2.96 9.71 13.69
N ASP A 20 2.19 9.82 12.60
CA ASP A 20 1.73 11.12 12.09
C ASP A 20 0.82 11.84 13.09
N GLN A 21 0.03 11.09 13.87
CA GLN A 21 -0.77 11.63 14.96
C GLN A 21 -1.03 10.57 16.03
N VAL A 22 -0.98 10.99 17.28
CA VAL A 22 -1.33 10.18 18.45
C VAL A 22 -2.58 10.75 19.08
N PHE A 23 -3.50 9.87 19.46
CA PHE A 23 -4.68 10.19 20.24
C PHE A 23 -4.66 9.40 21.54
N GLU A 24 -4.96 10.08 22.64
CA GLU A 24 -5.37 9.43 23.86
C GLU A 24 -6.83 9.02 23.70
N LEU A 25 -7.07 7.71 23.77
CA LEU A 25 -8.43 7.19 23.67
C LEU A 25 -9.12 7.40 25.02
N VAL A 26 -10.41 7.69 24.97
CA VAL A 26 -11.31 7.67 26.14
C VAL A 26 -12.29 6.50 26.05
N GLN A 27 -12.73 5.99 27.19
CA GLN A 27 -13.82 5.00 27.23
C GLN A 27 -15.11 5.69 26.82
N ASP A 28 -15.70 5.26 25.72
CA ASP A 28 -16.97 5.75 25.24
C ASP A 28 -17.91 4.57 24.98
N MET A 29 -18.97 4.49 25.76
CA MET A 29 -19.99 3.44 25.67
C MET A 29 -21.05 3.76 24.61
N ASN A 30 -21.17 5.03 24.20
CA ASN A 30 -22.21 5.52 23.32
C ASN A 30 -21.72 5.76 21.87
N GLY A 31 -20.40 5.73 21.64
CA GLY A 31 -19.81 5.92 20.31
C GLY A 31 -19.96 7.34 19.75
N THR A 32 -20.09 8.33 20.63
CA THR A 32 -20.21 9.76 20.30
C THR A 32 -18.87 10.48 20.21
N VAL A 33 -17.77 9.87 20.63
CA VAL A 33 -16.44 10.49 20.62
C VAL A 33 -15.85 10.53 19.22
N GLU A 34 -15.57 11.74 18.74
CA GLU A 34 -14.91 12.00 17.47
C GLU A 34 -13.47 12.48 17.68
N TYR A 35 -12.52 11.86 16.97
CA TYR A 35 -11.10 12.21 17.03
C TYR A 35 -10.70 12.99 15.78
N THR A 36 -10.54 14.31 15.91
CA THR A 36 -10.18 15.18 14.78
C THR A 36 -8.70 15.05 14.42
N THR A 37 -8.42 14.74 13.16
CA THR A 37 -7.06 14.74 12.61
C THR A 37 -6.62 16.16 12.25
N LYS A 38 -5.30 16.41 12.30
CA LYS A 38 -4.75 17.68 11.84
C LYS A 38 -4.77 17.71 10.31
N VAL A 39 -5.70 18.46 9.73
CA VAL A 39 -5.85 18.65 8.27
C VAL A 39 -4.52 18.80 7.52
N PRO A 40 -3.56 19.66 7.92
CA PRO A 40 -2.29 19.80 7.18
C PRO A 40 -1.43 18.53 7.18
N ARG A 41 -1.58 17.63 8.16
CA ARG A 41 -0.87 16.35 8.20
C ARG A 41 -1.54 15.29 7.33
N PHE A 42 -2.87 15.36 7.17
CA PHE A 42 -3.69 14.37 6.48
C PHE A 42 -4.32 14.91 5.18
N SER A 43 -3.69 15.90 4.54
CA SER A 43 -4.17 16.49 3.28
C SER A 43 -4.05 15.54 2.08
N SER A 44 -3.12 14.58 2.11
CA SER A 44 -2.94 13.58 1.06
C SER A 44 -2.73 12.20 1.67
N VAL A 45 -3.83 11.45 1.76
CA VAL A 45 -3.86 10.10 2.35
C VAL A 45 -4.31 9.11 1.30
N GLN A 46 -3.41 8.20 0.91
CA GLN A 46 -3.69 7.08 0.00
C GLN A 46 -3.87 5.76 0.77
N CYS A 47 -3.20 5.63 1.90
CA CYS A 47 -3.30 4.49 2.81
C CYS A 47 -3.25 5.00 4.25
N LEU A 48 -4.14 4.51 5.11
CA LEU A 48 -4.22 4.88 6.51
C LEU A 48 -4.11 3.63 7.38
N SER A 49 -3.08 3.56 8.22
CA SER A 49 -2.90 2.50 9.20
C SER A 49 -3.24 3.02 10.60
N ILE A 50 -4.14 2.31 11.29
CA ILE A 50 -4.62 2.65 12.63
C ILE A 50 -4.11 1.59 13.60
N TYR A 51 -3.29 2.00 14.56
CA TYR A 51 -2.69 1.11 15.54
C TYR A 51 -3.18 1.39 16.96
N PHE A 52 -3.55 0.32 17.67
CA PHE A 52 -4.08 0.34 19.04
C PHE A 52 -3.09 -0.37 19.98
N PRO A 53 -2.13 0.37 20.58
CA PRO A 53 -1.08 -0.24 21.41
C PRO A 53 -1.57 -0.75 22.77
N SER A 54 -2.61 -0.14 23.32
CA SER A 54 -3.14 -0.46 24.64
C SER A 54 -4.64 -0.19 24.71
N ASN A 55 -5.28 -0.75 25.73
CA ASN A 55 -6.68 -0.55 26.06
C ASN A 55 -6.83 -0.13 27.53
N PHE A 56 -8.08 -0.09 28.00
CA PHE A 56 -8.42 0.39 29.34
C PHE A 56 -8.43 -0.71 30.41
N GLY A 57 -7.45 -1.62 30.37
CA GLY A 57 -7.29 -2.69 31.37
C GLY A 57 -8.13 -3.94 31.11
N ALA A 58 -8.64 -4.10 29.89
CA ALA A 58 -9.34 -5.32 29.46
C ALA A 58 -8.37 -6.28 28.77
N GLU A 59 -8.71 -7.57 28.70
CA GLU A 59 -7.89 -8.55 27.98
C GLU A 59 -7.96 -8.35 26.45
N THR A 60 -9.12 -7.95 25.93
CA THR A 60 -9.37 -7.79 24.50
C THR A 60 -9.88 -6.40 24.18
N THR A 61 -9.33 -5.79 23.12
CA THR A 61 -9.82 -4.52 22.56
C THR A 61 -10.87 -4.79 21.50
N LYS A 62 -12.11 -4.37 21.73
CA LYS A 62 -13.20 -4.49 20.74
C LYS A 62 -13.45 -3.13 20.10
N VAL A 63 -13.30 -3.07 18.78
CA VAL A 63 -13.64 -1.88 17.98
C VAL A 63 -14.95 -2.17 17.24
N THR A 64 -16.01 -1.45 17.60
CA THR A 64 -17.35 -1.69 17.03
C THR A 64 -17.55 -0.94 15.72
N TYR A 65 -17.05 0.29 15.62
CA TYR A 65 -17.25 1.16 14.47
C TYR A 65 -16.06 2.09 14.24
N ILE A 66 -15.72 2.31 12.97
CA ILE A 66 -14.72 3.30 12.53
C ILE A 66 -15.37 4.11 11.42
N GLY A 67 -15.64 5.38 11.68
CA GLY A 67 -16.10 6.34 10.69
C GLY A 67 -14.95 7.24 10.25
N LEU A 68 -14.69 7.28 8.94
CA LEU A 68 -13.73 8.21 8.34
C LEU A 68 -14.51 9.33 7.66
N LYS A 69 -14.20 10.58 8.01
CA LYS A 69 -14.76 11.77 7.37
C LYS A 69 -13.66 12.51 6.62
N GLY A 70 -13.93 12.92 5.39
CA GLY A 70 -13.01 13.67 4.57
C GLY A 70 -13.56 13.88 3.17
N GLU A 71 -12.88 14.71 2.41
CA GLU A 71 -13.15 14.91 0.99
C GLU A 71 -12.41 13.84 0.19
N PHE A 72 -13.12 13.16 -0.70
CA PHE A 72 -12.50 12.24 -1.64
C PHE A 72 -12.02 13.01 -2.86
N GLN A 73 -10.73 12.85 -3.17
CA GLN A 73 -10.16 13.29 -4.43
C GLN A 73 -9.65 12.07 -5.18
N GLU A 74 -9.93 12.00 -6.48
CA GLU A 74 -9.43 10.93 -7.34
C GLU A 74 -7.90 10.91 -7.32
N ALA A 75 -7.34 9.89 -6.68
CA ALA A 75 -5.91 9.65 -6.74
C ALA A 75 -5.59 9.20 -8.17
N ARG A 76 -4.90 10.05 -8.93
CA ARG A 76 -4.22 9.62 -10.16
C ARG A 76 -3.11 8.65 -9.76
N ARG A 77 -3.47 7.40 -9.50
CA ARG A 77 -2.53 6.29 -9.58
C ARG A 77 -2.14 6.27 -11.06
N HIS A 78 -1.02 6.92 -11.40
CA HIS A 78 -0.24 6.36 -12.49
C HIS A 78 0.09 4.97 -12.00
N GLU A 79 -0.73 3.99 -12.41
CA GLU A 79 -0.17 2.67 -12.69
C GLU A 79 1.05 2.98 -13.53
N VAL A 80 2.22 2.92 -12.91
CA VAL A 80 3.37 2.42 -13.64
C VAL A 80 2.89 1.03 -14.03
N THR A 81 2.29 0.95 -15.22
CA THR A 81 2.19 -0.26 -15.99
C THR A 81 3.56 -0.89 -15.82
N ILE A 82 3.66 -1.94 -15.02
CA ILE A 82 4.84 -2.79 -15.05
C ILE A 82 4.73 -3.49 -16.40
N CYS A 83 5.13 -2.79 -17.46
CA CYS A 83 5.60 -3.37 -18.70
C CYS A 83 6.87 -4.10 -18.31
N ASN A 84 6.74 -5.29 -17.71
CA ASN A 84 7.86 -6.20 -17.63
C ASN A 84 8.19 -6.58 -19.06
N TYR A 85 9.21 -5.92 -19.55
CA TYR A 85 9.96 -6.20 -20.75
C TYR A 85 10.50 -7.63 -20.62
N GLU A 86 10.01 -8.58 -21.41
CA GLU A 86 10.64 -9.89 -21.52
C GLU A 86 11.98 -9.74 -22.28
N ALA A 87 13.00 -9.20 -21.60
CA ALA A 87 14.40 -9.43 -21.98
C ALA A 87 14.87 -10.73 -21.35
N ARG A 88 14.19 -11.85 -21.67
CA ARG A 88 14.83 -13.17 -21.59
C ARG A 88 15.18 -13.54 -23.02
N ALA A 89 16.47 -13.59 -23.34
CA ALA A 89 16.92 -14.25 -24.56
C ALA A 89 16.29 -15.65 -24.58
N ASN A 90 15.44 -15.93 -25.56
CA ASN A 90 14.86 -17.25 -25.74
C ASN A 90 15.95 -18.15 -26.34
N PRO A 91 16.47 -19.17 -25.63
CA PRO A 91 17.47 -20.09 -26.17
C PRO A 91 16.96 -20.93 -27.35
N ALA A 92 15.67 -20.84 -27.71
CA ALA A 92 15.12 -21.43 -28.94
C ALA A 92 15.49 -20.66 -30.22
N ASP A 93 15.96 -19.41 -30.12
CA ASP A 93 16.30 -18.57 -31.28
C ASP A 93 17.76 -18.75 -31.75
N HIS A 94 18.57 -19.51 -31.02
CA HIS A 94 19.93 -19.84 -31.43
C HIS A 94 19.99 -21.25 -32.01
N LYS A 95 19.36 -21.46 -33.18
CA LYS A 95 19.71 -22.60 -34.03
C LYS A 95 21.02 -22.27 -34.73
N THR A 96 22.09 -22.85 -34.20
CA THR A 96 23.42 -22.88 -34.79
C THR A 96 23.36 -23.30 -36.25
N SER A 97 23.92 -22.46 -37.13
CA SER A 97 24.10 -22.71 -38.55
C SER A 97 24.91 -23.98 -38.75
N PHE A 98 24.37 -25.01 -39.40
CA PHE A 98 25.19 -26.03 -40.05
C PHE A 98 24.43 -26.67 -41.23
N LEU A 99 25.07 -26.57 -42.40
CA LEU A 99 24.98 -27.41 -43.60
C LEU A 99 24.00 -26.98 -44.72
N ASP A 100 24.61 -26.28 -45.68
CA ASP A 100 24.63 -26.60 -47.12
C ASP A 100 23.32 -27.02 -47.80
N THR A 101 22.89 -26.24 -48.80
CA THR A 101 22.99 -26.65 -50.21
C THR A 101 22.54 -25.50 -51.11
N VAL A 102 23.52 -25.02 -51.88
CA VAL A 102 23.45 -24.24 -53.12
C VAL A 102 22.21 -24.58 -53.95
N ASN A 103 21.49 -23.59 -54.50
CA ASN A 103 21.04 -23.62 -55.89
C ASN A 103 20.55 -22.24 -56.37
N HIS A 104 21.34 -21.71 -57.30
CA HIS A 104 21.10 -20.56 -58.12
C HIS A 104 20.21 -20.98 -59.30
N ALA A 105 19.12 -20.26 -59.58
CA ALA A 105 18.53 -20.20 -60.92
C ALA A 105 17.66 -18.94 -61.06
N VAL A 106 18.15 -18.01 -61.87
CA VAL A 106 17.37 -16.96 -62.52
C VAL A 106 16.85 -17.55 -63.83
N SER A 107 15.58 -17.31 -64.16
CA SER A 107 15.14 -17.17 -65.54
C SER A 107 14.06 -16.10 -65.63
#